data_AF-A0A9E2GIF9-F1
#
_entry.id   AF-A0A9E2GIF9-F1
#
_cell.length_a   1.000
_cell.length_b   1.000
_cell.length_c   1.000
_cell.angle_alpha   90.00
_cell.angle_beta   90.00
_cell.angle_gamma   90.00
#
_symmetry.space_group_name_H-M   'P 1'
#
loop_
_entity.id
_entity.type
_entity.pdbx_description
1 polymer ?
#
loop_
_entity_poly.entity_id
_entity_poly.type
_entity_poly.pdbx_seq_one_letter_code
_entity_poly.pdbx_strand_id
1 'polypeptide(L)'
;TATPGRLRLGLSTTWDILGDAIRNYKTNGDTNQAAAIAMYAILSIIPLFILTLLLVSNLFGADPEIQKKLIEEIRQFIPSFSGALITQFGQIAGKKDLLGGVGIISLIWFSAMIFSAIETALNVIFRSRTYRNYIFSKLLAIAMIPLGWAVIVASVAITYVATILVKQPFFGQNGPLFLPAIQGALFRYILPYLLTVLFFTLVYKAIPTGKVNLRSALIGSAIFSALMEIAKQLFTWYVANYTRYNAIFGSLEAVVILVIWVFYVALILLFCAELISSYQRWDLILIEKALVKPGKGRRKIDERLFRKFGRLYGSNEYIFHEGDSGEDLFYILNGRVRMEKKAGQTKKILAEMGPGEYFGEMAALIRAPRTASARSLTESHIAVISGDTLRSILRESDEVSLFMLKEFSNRIRNTNMAMEELTRAWIRLTATLYFLRMWPLPAEANPVEELAKATGKETVDIQEVLAELGRQEVLTFTDGLVTGFSREEAWRLLDEQVAV
;
A
#
# COMPACT_ATOMS: atom_id res chain seq x y z
N THR A 1 10.41 11.85 25.79
CA THR A 1 9.86 12.29 24.49
C THR A 1 10.98 12.32 23.45
N ALA A 2 11.28 11.16 22.84
CA ALA A 2 12.30 11.08 21.80
C ALA A 2 11.67 11.41 20.44
N THR A 3 12.12 12.48 19.81
CA THR A 3 11.81 12.78 18.40
C THR A 3 12.27 11.61 17.53
N PRO A 4 11.42 11.07 16.63
CA PRO A 4 11.81 9.96 15.76
C PRO A 4 12.94 10.43 14.82
N GLY A 5 14.12 9.82 14.96
CA GLY A 5 15.27 10.10 14.12
C GLY A 5 14.93 9.89 12.64
N ARG A 6 15.08 10.94 11.83
CA ARG A 6 14.88 10.85 10.38
C ARG A 6 15.93 9.91 9.77
N LEU A 7 15.45 8.85 9.14
CA LEU A 7 16.27 7.86 8.45
C LEU A 7 17.00 8.50 7.26
N ARG A 8 18.32 8.29 7.17
CA ARG A 8 19.07 8.40 5.91
C ARG A 8 18.72 7.18 5.07
N LEU A 9 18.18 7.39 3.86
CA LEU A 9 17.84 6.34 2.89
C LEU A 9 19.10 5.55 2.52
N GLY A 10 19.18 4.28 2.96
CA GLY A 10 20.18 3.35 2.47
C GLY A 10 19.77 2.79 1.11
N LEU A 11 20.74 2.39 0.28
CA LEU A 11 20.53 1.82 -1.07
C LEU A 11 19.56 0.63 -1.12
N SER A 12 19.49 -0.20 -0.07
CA SER A 12 18.52 -1.30 -0.03
C SER A 12 17.10 -0.87 0.32
N THR A 13 16.91 0.33 0.92
CA THR A 13 15.56 0.89 1.13
C THR A 13 14.97 1.38 -0.18
N THR A 14 15.79 1.98 -1.05
CA THR A 14 15.33 2.47 -2.36
C THR A 14 14.94 1.35 -3.31
N TRP A 15 15.66 0.22 -3.30
CA TRP A 15 15.28 -0.97 -4.07
C TRP A 15 13.97 -1.59 -3.61
N ASP A 16 13.70 -1.58 -2.30
CA ASP A 16 12.44 -2.09 -1.76
C ASP A 16 11.25 -1.23 -2.21
N ILE A 17 11.41 0.10 -2.17
CA ILE A 17 10.39 1.05 -2.63
C ILE A 17 10.14 0.88 -4.14
N LEU A 18 11.22 0.76 -4.92
CA LEU A 18 11.11 0.58 -6.37
C LEU A 18 10.45 -0.76 -6.73
N GLY A 19 10.83 -1.84 -6.05
CA GLY A 19 10.22 -3.17 -6.24
C GLY A 19 8.74 -3.19 -5.89
N ASP A 20 8.35 -2.53 -4.79
CA ASP A 20 6.93 -2.36 -4.43
C ASP A 20 6.19 -1.54 -5.49
N ALA A 21 6.79 -0.43 -5.96
CA ALA A 21 6.18 0.41 -6.96
C ALA A 21 5.95 -0.32 -8.29
N ILE A 22 6.93 -1.09 -8.77
CA ILE A 22 6.79 -1.89 -10.01
C ILE A 22 5.69 -2.95 -9.86
N ARG A 23 5.63 -3.62 -8.71
CA ARG A 23 4.61 -4.63 -8.43
C ARG A 23 3.22 -3.99 -8.43
N ASN A 24 3.03 -2.91 -7.68
CA ASN A 24 1.74 -2.23 -7.57
C ASN A 24 1.32 -1.60 -8.90
N TYR A 25 2.25 -1.07 -9.69
CA TYR A 25 1.99 -0.55 -11.03
C TYR A 25 1.30 -1.60 -11.92
N LYS A 26 1.76 -2.86 -11.84
CA LYS A 26 1.14 -3.98 -12.54
C LYS A 26 -0.19 -4.39 -11.92
N THR A 27 -0.27 -4.51 -10.59
CA THR A 27 -1.48 -4.92 -9.87
C THR A 27 -2.64 -3.94 -10.03
N ASN A 28 -2.36 -2.63 -10.00
CA ASN A 28 -3.34 -1.56 -10.19
C ASN A 28 -3.78 -1.39 -11.66
N GLY A 29 -3.08 -2.05 -12.60
CA GLY A 29 -3.36 -1.93 -14.03
C GLY A 29 -3.02 -0.54 -14.57
N ASP A 30 -1.94 0.09 -14.08
CA ASP A 30 -1.60 1.48 -14.40
C ASP A 30 -1.35 1.69 -15.89
N THR A 31 -0.89 0.66 -16.62
CA THR A 31 -0.79 0.71 -18.09
C THR A 31 -2.16 0.94 -18.75
N ASN A 32 -3.22 0.30 -18.26
CA ASN A 32 -4.57 0.48 -18.78
C ASN A 32 -5.11 1.86 -18.40
N GLN A 33 -4.80 2.34 -17.20
CA GLN A 33 -5.13 3.71 -16.77
C GLN A 33 -4.41 4.75 -17.62
N ALA A 34 -3.13 4.54 -17.95
CA ALA A 34 -2.38 5.41 -18.86
C ALA A 34 -2.99 5.44 -20.26
N ALA A 35 -3.48 4.29 -20.77
CA ALA A 35 -4.19 4.23 -22.04
C ALA A 35 -5.51 5.02 -22.00
N ALA A 36 -6.27 4.91 -20.90
CA ALA A 36 -7.46 5.71 -20.68
C ALA A 36 -7.14 7.22 -20.63
N ILE A 37 -6.10 7.61 -19.90
CA ILE A 37 -5.63 9.01 -19.85
C ILE A 37 -5.27 9.51 -21.25
N ALA A 38 -4.57 8.72 -22.05
CA ALA A 38 -4.23 9.09 -23.42
C ALA A 38 -5.46 9.27 -24.31
N MET A 39 -6.44 8.37 -24.22
CA MET A 39 -7.71 8.49 -24.96
C MET A 39 -8.48 9.75 -24.55
N TYR A 40 -8.66 9.98 -23.24
CA TYR A 40 -9.35 11.16 -22.75
C TYR A 40 -8.59 12.46 -23.05
N ALA A 41 -7.27 12.43 -23.08
CA ALA A 41 -6.46 13.58 -23.46
C ALA A 41 -6.68 13.98 -24.92
N ILE A 42 -6.74 13.01 -25.84
CA ILE A 42 -7.03 13.28 -27.27
C ILE A 42 -8.42 13.89 -27.43
N LEU A 43 -9.43 13.36 -26.72
CA LEU A 43 -10.77 13.93 -26.73
C LEU A 43 -10.81 15.33 -26.10
N SER A 44 -9.93 15.61 -25.14
CA SER A 44 -9.87 16.89 -24.41
C SER A 44 -9.03 17.96 -25.14
N ILE A 45 -8.12 17.57 -26.05
CA ILE A 45 -7.13 18.51 -26.61
C ILE A 45 -7.76 19.62 -27.44
N ILE A 46 -8.75 19.30 -28.28
CA ILE A 46 -9.45 20.26 -29.13
C ILE A 46 -10.26 21.24 -28.25
N PRO A 47 -11.11 20.77 -27.32
CA PRO A 47 -11.81 21.64 -26.40
C PRO A 47 -10.89 22.54 -25.58
N LEU A 48 -9.79 21.98 -25.06
CA LEU A 48 -8.83 22.71 -24.26
C LEU A 48 -8.12 23.77 -25.10
N PHE A 49 -7.71 23.46 -26.33
CA PHE A 49 -7.11 24.42 -27.24
C PHE A 49 -8.05 25.58 -27.57
N ILE A 50 -9.32 25.30 -27.91
CA ILE A 50 -10.31 26.36 -28.18
C ILE A 50 -10.52 27.23 -26.93
N LEU A 51 -10.69 26.62 -25.75
CA LEU A 51 -10.86 27.34 -24.50
C LEU A 51 -9.68 28.28 -24.22
N THR A 52 -8.45 27.83 -24.53
CA THR A 52 -7.25 28.64 -24.33
C THR A 52 -7.18 29.83 -25.29
N LEU A 53 -7.55 29.65 -26.56
CA LEU A 53 -7.63 30.75 -27.51
C LEU A 53 -8.67 31.79 -27.09
N LEU A 54 -9.81 31.35 -26.59
CA LEU A 54 -10.85 32.25 -26.07
C LEU A 54 -10.36 33.04 -24.86
N LEU A 55 -9.64 32.38 -23.94
CA LEU A 55 -9.09 33.01 -22.73
C LEU A 55 -8.01 34.06 -23.09
N VAL A 56 -7.06 33.70 -23.94
CA VAL A 56 -5.98 34.60 -24.38
C VAL A 56 -6.56 35.78 -25.16
N SER A 57 -7.48 35.54 -26.10
CA SER A 57 -8.14 36.59 -26.88
C SER A 57 -8.94 37.57 -26.00
N ASN A 58 -9.53 37.10 -24.89
CA ASN A 58 -10.24 37.95 -23.95
C ASN A 58 -9.29 38.78 -23.06
N LEU A 59 -8.15 38.22 -22.65
CA LEU A 59 -7.22 38.87 -21.72
C LEU A 59 -6.26 39.85 -22.40
N PHE A 60 -5.79 39.54 -23.60
CA PHE A 60 -4.74 40.30 -24.29
C PHE A 60 -5.22 41.00 -25.58
N GLY A 61 -6.52 40.89 -25.89
CA GLY A 61 -7.07 41.36 -27.16
C GLY A 61 -6.77 40.40 -28.32
N ALA A 62 -7.40 40.63 -29.46
CA ALA A 62 -7.20 39.84 -30.69
C ALA A 62 -5.90 40.24 -31.42
N ASP A 63 -4.78 40.33 -30.70
CA ASP A 63 -3.48 40.65 -31.31
C ASP A 63 -2.96 39.42 -32.10
N PRO A 64 -2.80 39.55 -33.43
CA PRO A 64 -2.30 38.46 -34.28
C PRO A 64 -0.89 37.99 -33.89
N GLU A 65 -0.08 38.85 -33.28
CA GLU A 65 1.30 38.52 -32.91
C GLU A 65 1.34 37.58 -31.69
N ILE A 66 0.41 37.75 -30.74
CA ILE A 66 0.27 36.89 -29.55
C ILE A 66 -0.24 35.51 -29.96
N GLN A 67 -1.19 35.43 -30.90
CA GLN A 67 -1.69 34.16 -31.43
C GLN A 67 -0.58 33.39 -32.15
N LYS A 68 0.26 34.08 -32.94
CA LYS A 68 1.40 33.46 -33.64
C LYS A 68 2.45 32.90 -32.66
N LYS A 69 2.80 33.64 -31.61
CA LYS A 69 3.73 33.18 -30.56
C LYS A 69 3.17 31.98 -29.80
N LEU A 70 1.88 31.96 -29.48
CA LEU A 70 1.22 30.83 -28.82
C LEU A 70 1.30 29.55 -29.66
N ILE A 71 1.06 29.69 -30.97
CA ILE A 71 1.16 28.60 -31.94
C ILE A 71 2.58 28.04 -32.03
N GLU A 72 3.59 28.92 -32.06
CA GLU A 72 5.00 28.53 -32.07
C GLU A 72 5.40 27.78 -30.79
N GLU A 73 4.85 28.17 -29.65
CA GLU A 73 5.16 27.53 -28.36
C GLU A 73 4.55 26.13 -28.23
N ILE A 74 3.33 25.94 -28.73
CA ILE A 74 2.68 24.62 -28.76
C ILE A 74 3.49 23.64 -29.62
N ARG A 75 4.09 24.11 -30.71
CA ARG A 75 4.98 23.28 -31.55
C ARG A 75 6.23 22.82 -30.80
N GLN A 76 6.73 23.60 -29.83
CA GLN A 76 7.85 23.15 -29.00
C GLN A 76 7.45 22.02 -28.06
N PHE A 77 6.20 22.04 -27.56
CA PHE A 77 5.70 21.03 -26.64
C PHE A 77 5.23 19.75 -27.34
N ILE A 78 4.65 19.89 -28.54
CA ILE A 78 4.23 18.77 -29.40
C ILE A 78 4.88 18.96 -30.79
N PRO A 79 6.10 18.43 -31.00
CA PRO A 79 6.86 18.62 -32.24
C PRO A 79 6.12 18.21 -33.52
N SER A 80 5.16 17.29 -33.41
CA SER A 80 4.41 16.73 -34.55
C SER A 80 3.03 17.37 -34.79
N PHE A 81 2.69 18.44 -34.08
CA PHE A 81 1.42 19.15 -34.30
C PHE A 81 1.47 19.89 -35.65
N SER A 82 0.82 19.33 -36.67
CA SER A 82 0.91 19.84 -38.05
C SER A 82 0.36 21.26 -38.17
N GLY A 83 0.95 22.08 -39.04
CA GLY A 83 0.46 23.44 -39.31
C GLY A 83 -1.00 23.49 -39.77
N ALA A 84 -1.47 22.43 -40.44
CA ALA A 84 -2.84 22.30 -40.93
C ALA A 84 -3.87 22.22 -39.79
N LEU A 85 -3.63 21.42 -38.75
CA LEU A 85 -4.50 21.31 -37.58
C LEU A 85 -4.62 22.66 -36.85
N ILE A 86 -3.50 23.37 -36.73
CA ILE A 86 -3.45 24.68 -36.08
C ILE A 86 -4.27 25.71 -36.86
N THR A 87 -4.13 25.75 -38.18
CA THR A 87 -4.93 26.66 -39.01
C THR A 87 -6.43 26.35 -38.94
N GLN A 88 -6.81 25.07 -38.89
CA GLN A 88 -8.21 24.65 -38.76
C GLN A 88 -8.78 25.03 -37.38
N PHE A 89 -8.03 24.83 -36.30
CA PHE A 89 -8.49 25.20 -34.96
C PHE A 89 -8.56 26.73 -34.77
N GLY A 90 -7.64 27.49 -35.37
CA GLY A 90 -7.70 28.96 -35.39
C GLY A 90 -8.94 29.49 -36.10
N GLN A 91 -9.36 28.86 -37.21
CA GLN A 91 -10.62 29.18 -37.90
C GLN A 91 -11.86 28.87 -37.05
N ILE A 92 -11.82 27.81 -36.24
CA ILE A 92 -12.91 27.47 -35.31
C ILE A 92 -13.00 28.50 -34.17
N ALA A 93 -11.86 28.95 -33.63
CA ALA A 93 -11.83 30.01 -32.63
C ALA A 93 -12.29 31.37 -33.16
N GLY A 94 -12.01 31.67 -34.44
CA GLY A 94 -12.52 32.87 -35.13
C GLY A 94 -14.05 32.91 -35.28
N LYS A 95 -14.73 31.80 -35.02
CA LYS A 95 -16.20 31.67 -34.99
C LYS A 95 -16.76 31.73 -33.56
N LYS A 96 -16.11 32.49 -32.67
CA LYS A 96 -16.48 32.64 -31.25
C LYS A 96 -17.96 32.94 -31.00
N ASP A 97 -18.59 33.72 -31.89
CA ASP A 97 -20.00 34.11 -31.78
C ASP A 97 -20.96 32.93 -32.02
N LEU A 98 -20.53 31.88 -32.73
CA LEU A 98 -21.33 30.67 -33.01
C LEU A 98 -21.31 29.67 -31.84
N LEU A 99 -20.34 29.75 -30.94
CA LEU A 99 -20.22 28.81 -29.82
C LEU A 99 -21.27 29.06 -28.73
N GLY A 100 -21.72 30.31 -28.55
CA GLY A 100 -22.71 30.67 -27.52
C GLY A 100 -22.32 30.22 -26.10
N GLY A 101 -23.23 30.42 -25.13
CA GLY A 101 -23.00 29.94 -23.76
C GLY A 101 -22.97 28.41 -23.64
N VAL A 102 -23.80 27.72 -24.44
CA VAL A 102 -23.90 26.26 -24.45
C VAL A 102 -22.61 25.62 -24.95
N GLY A 103 -21.99 26.15 -26.01
CA GLY A 103 -20.72 25.62 -26.52
C GLY A 103 -19.57 25.78 -25.54
N ILE A 104 -19.51 26.90 -24.80
CA ILE A 104 -18.51 27.07 -23.73
C ILE A 104 -18.69 26.00 -22.63
N ILE A 105 -19.93 25.73 -22.21
CA ILE A 105 -20.21 24.68 -21.21
C ILE A 105 -19.79 23.31 -21.74
N SER A 106 -20.10 22.98 -23.01
CA SER A 106 -19.66 21.73 -23.63
C SER A 106 -18.13 21.64 -23.70
N LEU A 107 -17.44 22.70 -24.09
CA LEU A 107 -15.97 22.73 -24.15
C LEU A 107 -15.35 22.50 -22.79
N ILE A 108 -15.87 23.15 -21.74
CA ILE A 108 -15.42 22.94 -20.36
C ILE A 108 -15.62 21.48 -19.96
N TRP A 109 -16.80 20.92 -20.23
CA TRP A 109 -17.11 19.52 -19.92
C TRP A 109 -16.13 18.54 -20.58
N PHE A 110 -15.91 18.67 -21.89
CA PHE A 110 -14.99 17.79 -22.62
C PHE A 110 -13.53 18.01 -22.19
N SER A 111 -13.12 19.25 -21.89
CA SER A 111 -11.77 19.55 -21.40
C SER A 111 -11.47 18.94 -20.03
N ALA A 112 -12.49 18.74 -19.19
CA ALA A 112 -12.35 18.18 -17.85
C ALA A 112 -12.20 16.64 -17.82
N MET A 113 -12.35 15.96 -18.98
CA MET A 113 -12.28 14.50 -19.03
C MET A 113 -10.89 13.95 -18.72
N ILE A 114 -9.83 14.55 -19.27
CA ILE A 114 -8.44 14.15 -18.98
C ILE A 114 -8.15 14.20 -17.46
N PHE A 115 -8.60 15.25 -16.79
CA PHE A 115 -8.41 15.39 -15.34
C PHE A 115 -9.18 14.34 -14.56
N SER A 116 -10.37 13.97 -15.02
CA SER A 116 -11.18 12.92 -14.38
C SER A 116 -10.48 11.56 -14.49
N ALA A 117 -9.84 11.29 -15.63
CA ALA A 117 -9.04 10.08 -15.85
C ALA A 117 -7.81 10.05 -14.94
N ILE A 118 -7.07 11.17 -14.85
CA ILE A 118 -5.91 11.31 -13.96
C ILE A 118 -6.34 11.18 -12.49
N GLU A 119 -7.43 11.83 -12.07
CA GLU A 119 -7.95 11.72 -10.70
C GLU A 119 -8.31 10.28 -10.36
N THR A 120 -9.00 9.58 -11.26
CA THR A 120 -9.36 8.17 -11.06
C THR A 120 -8.11 7.31 -10.88
N ALA A 121 -7.12 7.45 -11.76
CA ALA A 121 -5.88 6.70 -11.68
C ALA A 121 -5.09 7.01 -10.39
N LEU A 122 -4.94 8.29 -10.04
CA LEU A 122 -4.23 8.69 -8.82
C LEU A 122 -4.97 8.25 -7.54
N ASN A 123 -6.31 8.25 -7.54
CA ASN A 123 -7.09 7.77 -6.39
C ASN A 123 -6.90 6.27 -6.15
N VAL A 124 -6.75 5.47 -7.21
CA VAL A 124 -6.37 4.04 -7.12
C VAL A 124 -4.97 3.91 -6.50
N ILE A 125 -3.97 4.60 -7.04
CA ILE A 125 -2.56 4.55 -6.60
C ILE A 125 -2.40 4.98 -5.13
N PHE A 126 -3.05 6.08 -4.74
CA PHE A 126 -3.03 6.60 -3.37
C PHE A 126 -4.05 5.93 -2.45
N ARG A 127 -4.76 4.90 -2.93
CA ARG A 127 -5.75 4.10 -2.18
C ARG A 127 -6.75 4.98 -1.43
N SER A 128 -7.19 6.06 -2.07
CA SER A 128 -8.08 7.02 -1.45
C SER A 128 -9.45 6.40 -1.21
N ARG A 129 -9.95 6.52 0.02
CA ARG A 129 -11.28 6.02 0.42
C ARG A 129 -12.31 7.14 0.60
N THR A 130 -11.89 8.38 0.36
CA THR A 130 -12.75 9.57 0.51
C THR A 130 -13.18 10.07 -0.84
N TYR A 131 -14.49 10.21 -1.01
CA TYR A 131 -15.08 10.88 -2.16
C TYR A 131 -15.04 12.39 -1.92
N ARG A 132 -14.49 13.13 -2.88
CA ARG A 132 -14.60 14.59 -2.92
C ARG A 132 -15.88 14.95 -3.67
N ASN A 133 -16.53 16.04 -3.29
CA ASN A 133 -17.73 16.51 -3.98
C ASN A 133 -17.42 16.68 -5.48
N TYR A 134 -18.27 16.11 -6.35
CA TYR A 134 -18.06 16.06 -7.80
C TYR A 134 -17.75 17.45 -8.38
N ILE A 135 -18.51 18.47 -7.98
CA ILE A 135 -18.33 19.86 -8.44
C ILE A 135 -16.94 20.40 -8.07
N PHE A 136 -16.45 20.11 -6.87
CA PHE A 136 -15.15 20.62 -6.41
C PHE A 136 -13.99 19.94 -7.14
N SER A 137 -14.09 18.64 -7.43
CA SER A 137 -13.11 17.97 -8.30
C SER A 137 -13.06 18.63 -9.69
N LYS A 138 -14.23 18.89 -10.30
CA LYS A 138 -14.30 19.55 -11.62
C LYS A 138 -13.74 20.97 -11.59
N LEU A 139 -14.03 21.74 -10.54
CA LEU A 139 -13.49 23.10 -10.40
C LEU A 139 -11.96 23.08 -10.26
N LEU A 140 -11.41 22.12 -9.52
CA LEU A 140 -9.96 21.93 -9.41
C LEU A 140 -9.33 21.53 -10.75
N ALA A 141 -9.97 20.63 -11.50
CA ALA A 141 -9.56 20.30 -12.87
C ALA A 141 -9.53 21.53 -13.78
N ILE A 142 -10.58 22.36 -13.74
CA ILE A 142 -10.66 23.61 -14.52
C ILE A 142 -9.57 24.59 -14.09
N ALA A 143 -9.27 24.71 -12.79
CA ALA A 143 -8.23 25.59 -12.28
C ALA A 143 -6.80 25.15 -12.65
N MET A 144 -6.57 23.85 -12.87
CA MET A 144 -5.26 23.32 -13.27
C MET A 144 -4.92 23.65 -14.73
N ILE A 145 -5.91 23.86 -15.60
CA ILE A 145 -5.69 24.24 -17.02
C ILE A 145 -4.96 25.59 -17.14
N PRO A 146 -5.47 26.73 -16.61
CA PRO A 146 -4.78 28.01 -16.69
C PRO A 146 -3.47 28.00 -15.89
N LEU A 147 -3.38 27.21 -14.81
CA LEU A 147 -2.14 27.06 -14.06
C LEU A 147 -1.04 26.38 -14.89
N GLY A 148 -1.37 25.33 -15.64
CA GLY A 148 -0.42 24.67 -16.55
C GLY A 148 0.08 25.64 -17.62
N TRP A 149 -0.82 26.46 -18.18
CA TRP A 149 -0.46 27.52 -19.12
C TRP A 149 0.42 28.60 -18.50
N ALA A 150 0.10 29.05 -17.29
CA ALA A 150 0.91 30.04 -16.58
C ALA A 150 2.33 29.52 -16.34
N VAL A 151 2.50 28.23 -16.04
CA VAL A 151 3.82 27.60 -15.88
C VAL A 151 4.60 27.57 -17.20
N ILE A 152 3.95 27.22 -18.31
CA ILE A 152 4.58 27.23 -19.64
C ILE A 152 5.02 28.66 -20.01
N VAL A 153 4.11 29.62 -19.91
CA VAL A 153 4.40 31.04 -20.22
C VAL A 153 5.50 31.58 -19.31
N ALA A 154 5.48 31.26 -18.01
CA ALA A 154 6.52 31.65 -17.08
C ALA A 154 7.88 31.05 -17.46
N SER A 155 7.92 29.77 -17.85
CA SER A 155 9.15 29.10 -18.30
C SER A 155 9.77 29.79 -19.52
N VAL A 156 8.93 30.19 -20.49
CA VAL A 156 9.36 30.91 -21.69
C VAL A 156 9.81 32.33 -21.36
N ALA A 157 9.02 33.06 -20.58
CA ALA A 157 9.35 34.41 -20.15
C ALA A 157 10.69 34.44 -19.39
N ILE A 158 10.94 33.47 -18.53
CA ILE A 158 12.21 33.27 -17.84
C ILE A 158 13.34 33.05 -18.85
N THR A 159 13.14 32.16 -19.83
CA THR A 159 14.15 31.88 -20.85
C THR A 159 14.46 33.14 -21.66
N TYR A 160 13.45 33.89 -22.05
CA TYR A 160 13.59 35.14 -22.79
C TYR A 160 14.31 36.23 -21.97
N VAL A 161 13.87 36.48 -20.73
CA VAL A 161 14.50 37.43 -19.81
C VAL A 161 15.96 37.05 -19.56
N ALA A 162 16.26 35.77 -19.39
CA ALA A 162 17.62 35.27 -19.24
C ALA A 162 18.49 35.60 -20.46
N THR A 163 17.97 35.42 -21.69
CA THR A 163 18.72 35.80 -22.91
C THR A 163 19.00 37.29 -23.01
N ILE A 164 18.09 38.15 -22.51
CA ILE A 164 18.29 39.61 -22.47
C ILE A 164 19.32 39.98 -21.40
N LEU A 165 19.19 39.39 -20.19
CA LEU A 165 20.10 39.65 -19.08
C LEU A 165 21.53 39.28 -19.44
N VAL A 166 21.76 38.13 -20.09
CA VAL A 166 23.10 37.71 -20.55
C VAL A 166 23.70 38.68 -21.57
N LYS A 167 22.87 39.44 -22.31
CA LYS A 167 23.34 40.47 -23.26
C LYS A 167 23.70 41.81 -22.59
N GLN A 168 23.33 42.03 -21.32
CA GLN A 168 23.66 43.26 -20.60
C GLN A 168 25.11 43.24 -20.10
N PRO A 169 25.85 44.37 -20.14
CA PRO A 169 27.29 44.41 -19.81
C PRO A 169 27.62 44.02 -18.36
N PHE A 170 26.65 44.11 -17.44
CA PHE A 170 26.80 43.71 -16.03
C PHE A 170 26.73 42.18 -15.80
N PHE A 171 25.99 41.46 -16.66
CA PHE A 171 25.80 40.00 -16.63
C PHE A 171 26.47 39.29 -17.83
N GLY A 172 27.13 40.05 -18.70
CA GLY A 172 27.92 39.57 -19.83
C GLY A 172 29.29 39.02 -19.39
N GLN A 173 30.10 38.60 -20.35
CA GLN A 173 31.39 37.91 -20.14
C GLN A 173 32.40 38.64 -19.21
N ASN A 174 32.21 39.94 -18.94
CA ASN A 174 33.15 40.80 -18.20
C ASN A 174 32.60 41.30 -16.84
N GLY A 175 31.47 40.78 -16.35
CA GLY A 175 30.90 41.18 -15.06
C GLY A 175 31.64 40.62 -13.84
N PRO A 176 31.64 41.31 -12.67
CA PRO A 176 32.41 40.94 -11.48
C PRO A 176 31.91 39.69 -10.74
N LEU A 177 30.75 39.13 -11.12
CA LEU A 177 30.20 37.89 -10.58
C LEU A 177 30.60 36.72 -11.48
N PHE A 178 31.82 36.21 -11.28
CA PHE A 178 32.45 35.15 -12.06
C PHE A 178 31.54 33.92 -12.30
N LEU A 179 31.57 33.44 -13.57
CA LEU A 179 31.09 32.17 -14.17
C LEU A 179 29.85 32.29 -15.11
N PRO A 180 30.04 32.82 -16.33
CA PRO A 180 29.01 32.87 -17.40
C PRO A 180 28.36 31.51 -17.70
N ALA A 181 29.11 30.42 -17.54
CA ALA A 181 28.64 29.05 -17.74
C ALA A 181 27.58 28.62 -16.69
N ILE A 182 27.70 29.07 -15.44
CA ILE A 182 26.77 28.70 -14.36
C ILE A 182 25.46 29.47 -14.50
N GLN A 183 25.51 30.77 -14.82
CA GLN A 183 24.30 31.58 -14.99
C GLN A 183 23.49 31.16 -16.23
N GLY A 184 24.16 30.95 -17.38
CA GLY A 184 23.51 30.48 -18.59
C GLY A 184 22.83 29.12 -18.41
N ALA A 185 23.49 28.18 -17.71
CA ALA A 185 22.91 26.87 -17.43
C ALA A 185 21.76 26.93 -16.41
N LEU A 186 21.89 27.77 -15.37
CA LEU A 186 20.92 27.88 -14.29
C LEU A 186 19.58 28.45 -14.78
N PHE A 187 19.61 29.55 -15.52
CA PHE A 187 18.38 30.14 -16.04
C PHE A 187 17.76 29.33 -17.19
N ARG A 188 18.58 28.68 -18.03
CA ARG A 188 18.09 27.93 -19.19
C ARG A 188 17.55 26.54 -18.85
N TYR A 189 18.14 25.85 -17.86
CA TYR A 189 17.79 24.46 -17.56
C TYR A 189 17.24 24.27 -16.15
N ILE A 190 17.87 24.85 -15.12
CA ILE A 190 17.49 24.61 -13.72
C ILE A 190 16.14 25.27 -13.41
N LEU A 191 15.93 26.51 -13.84
CA LEU A 191 14.72 27.25 -13.47
C LEU A 191 13.44 26.68 -14.14
N PRO A 192 13.40 26.38 -15.45
CA PRO A 192 12.30 25.65 -16.08
C PRO A 192 12.04 24.28 -15.46
N TYR A 193 13.11 23.57 -15.10
CA TYR A 193 13.01 22.29 -14.40
C TYR A 193 12.32 22.46 -13.03
N LEU A 194 12.73 23.43 -12.21
CA LEU A 194 12.12 23.70 -10.90
C LEU A 194 10.65 24.10 -11.01
N LEU A 195 10.28 24.88 -12.03
CA LEU A 195 8.87 25.20 -12.30
C LEU A 195 8.06 23.96 -12.64
N THR A 196 8.63 23.05 -13.44
CA THR A 196 8.01 21.76 -13.76
C THR A 196 7.84 20.92 -12.50
N VAL A 197 8.86 20.85 -11.63
CA VAL A 197 8.78 20.16 -10.33
C VAL A 197 7.66 20.76 -9.47
N LEU A 198 7.57 22.08 -9.37
CA LEU A 198 6.54 22.76 -8.59
C LEU A 198 5.14 22.46 -9.15
N PHE A 199 4.95 22.52 -10.46
CA PHE A 199 3.70 22.21 -11.12
C PHE A 199 3.26 20.77 -10.84
N PHE A 200 4.13 19.79 -11.08
CA PHE A 200 3.78 18.39 -10.83
C PHE A 200 3.64 18.06 -9.34
N THR A 201 4.26 18.83 -8.45
CA THR A 201 4.02 18.73 -7.01
C THR A 201 2.60 19.13 -6.69
N LEU A 202 2.08 20.20 -7.33
CA LEU A 202 0.69 20.61 -7.20
C LEU A 202 -0.23 19.55 -7.80
N VAL A 203 0.09 18.98 -8.97
CA VAL A 203 -0.67 17.87 -9.57
C VAL A 203 -0.82 16.70 -8.58
N TYR A 204 0.29 16.17 -8.05
CA TYR A 204 0.25 15.04 -7.11
C TYR A 204 -0.35 15.36 -5.74
N LYS A 205 -0.42 16.64 -5.34
CA LYS A 205 -1.00 17.04 -4.06
C LYS A 205 -2.47 17.44 -4.15
N ALA A 206 -2.87 18.10 -5.24
CA ALA A 206 -4.18 18.72 -5.38
C ALA A 206 -5.21 17.77 -6.02
N ILE A 207 -4.79 17.00 -7.03
CA ILE A 207 -5.70 16.12 -7.78
C ILE A 207 -6.21 14.94 -6.93
N PRO A 208 -5.35 14.09 -6.33
CA PRO A 208 -5.85 12.96 -5.55
C PRO A 208 -6.63 13.45 -4.33
N THR A 209 -7.65 12.67 -3.95
CA THR A 209 -8.40 12.92 -2.72
C THR A 209 -7.70 12.37 -1.48
N GLY A 210 -6.72 11.48 -1.68
CA GLY A 210 -5.87 10.93 -0.63
C GLY A 210 -4.87 11.96 -0.06
N LYS A 211 -4.43 11.74 1.18
CA LYS A 211 -3.44 12.62 1.83
C LYS A 211 -2.03 12.30 1.33
N VAL A 212 -1.49 13.18 0.48
CA VAL A 212 -0.10 13.08 -0.01
C VAL A 212 0.81 14.05 0.74
N ASN A 213 1.90 13.53 1.31
CA ASN A 213 2.89 14.36 2.00
C ASN A 213 3.63 15.26 1.00
N LEU A 214 3.70 16.57 1.28
CA LEU A 214 4.32 17.55 0.38
C LEU A 214 5.78 17.20 0.03
N ARG A 215 6.55 16.68 1.00
CA ARG A 215 7.95 16.30 0.76
C ARG A 215 8.08 15.11 -0.18
N SER A 216 7.20 14.12 -0.04
CA SER A 216 7.17 12.95 -0.92
C SER A 216 6.76 13.37 -2.33
N ALA A 217 5.76 14.25 -2.45
CA ALA A 217 5.35 14.83 -3.72
C ALA A 217 6.49 15.59 -4.41
N LEU A 218 7.24 16.44 -3.68
CA LEU A 218 8.40 17.17 -4.23
C LEU A 218 9.47 16.23 -4.78
N ILE A 219 9.82 15.18 -4.04
CA ILE A 219 10.83 14.20 -4.47
C ILE A 219 10.33 13.45 -5.72
N GLY A 220 9.08 12.98 -5.71
CA GLY A 220 8.49 12.29 -6.85
C GLY A 220 8.36 13.18 -8.09
N SER A 221 8.01 14.45 -7.93
CA SER A 221 7.94 15.42 -9.02
C SER A 221 9.31 15.81 -9.58
N ALA A 222 10.36 15.81 -8.76
CA ALA A 222 11.74 15.95 -9.23
C ALA A 222 12.15 14.76 -10.13
N ILE A 223 11.83 13.54 -9.70
CA ILE A 223 12.06 12.32 -10.50
C ILE A 223 11.25 12.38 -11.80
N PHE A 224 9.96 12.72 -11.72
CA PHE A 224 9.08 12.88 -12.88
C PHE A 224 9.66 13.89 -13.88
N SER A 225 10.05 15.07 -13.41
CA SER A 225 10.58 16.13 -14.27
C SER A 225 11.89 15.70 -14.95
N ALA A 226 12.74 14.95 -14.25
CA ALA A 226 13.99 14.44 -14.83
C ALA A 226 13.71 13.37 -15.90
N LEU A 227 12.78 12.46 -15.63
CA LEU A 227 12.31 11.46 -16.60
C LEU A 227 11.65 12.12 -17.82
N MET A 228 10.95 13.23 -17.63
CA MET A 228 10.35 13.99 -18.73
C MET A 228 11.39 14.64 -19.66
N GLU A 229 12.49 15.17 -19.12
CA GLU A 229 13.57 15.69 -19.96
C GLU A 229 14.20 14.58 -20.83
N ILE A 230 14.44 13.41 -20.23
CA ILE A 230 14.93 12.23 -20.93
C ILE A 230 13.92 11.74 -21.97
N ALA A 231 12.63 11.69 -21.60
CA ALA A 231 11.54 11.26 -22.46
C ALA A 231 11.42 12.13 -23.72
N LYS A 232 11.52 13.47 -23.57
CA LYS A 232 11.49 14.41 -24.71
C LYS A 232 12.60 14.13 -25.72
N GLN A 233 13.82 13.91 -25.22
CA GLN A 233 14.97 13.61 -26.09
C GLN A 233 14.81 12.26 -26.78
N LEU A 234 14.43 11.23 -26.03
CA LEU A 234 14.22 9.88 -26.56
C LEU A 234 13.11 9.85 -27.62
N PHE A 235 12.02 10.57 -27.38
CA PHE A 235 10.89 10.65 -28.31
C PHE A 235 11.22 11.45 -29.57
N THR A 236 11.94 12.57 -29.43
CA THR A 236 12.43 13.34 -30.58
C THR A 236 13.34 12.49 -31.45
N TRP A 237 14.25 11.73 -30.84
CA TRP A 237 15.11 10.78 -31.54
C TRP A 237 14.29 9.66 -32.23
N TYR A 238 13.30 9.09 -31.53
CA TYR A 238 12.43 8.05 -32.08
C TYR A 238 11.71 8.52 -33.35
N VAL A 239 11.06 9.69 -33.29
CA VAL A 239 10.33 10.25 -34.43
C VAL A 239 11.27 10.63 -35.57
N ALA A 240 12.44 11.21 -35.27
CA ALA A 240 13.41 11.62 -36.29
C ALA A 240 14.01 10.44 -37.06
N ASN A 241 14.22 9.29 -36.40
CA ASN A 241 14.88 8.13 -37.00
C ASN A 241 13.89 7.20 -37.74
N TYR A 242 12.63 7.12 -37.30
CA TYR A 242 11.60 6.27 -37.91
C TYR A 242 10.86 6.97 -39.07
N THR A 243 11.58 7.26 -40.15
CA THR A 243 11.08 7.92 -41.38
C THR A 243 10.07 7.10 -42.20
N ARG A 244 9.74 5.86 -41.83
CA ARG A 244 8.74 5.02 -42.52
C ARG A 244 7.33 5.07 -41.94
N TYR A 245 7.08 5.85 -40.89
CA TYR A 245 5.73 5.96 -40.31
C TYR A 245 4.71 6.58 -41.27
N ASN A 246 5.14 7.60 -42.03
CA ASN A 246 4.33 8.21 -43.09
C ASN A 246 3.85 7.18 -44.13
N ALA A 247 4.68 6.19 -44.47
CA ALA A 247 4.33 5.14 -45.43
C ALA A 247 3.25 4.16 -44.92
N ILE A 248 3.05 4.06 -43.61
CA ILE A 248 2.07 3.13 -42.99
C ILE A 248 0.78 3.85 -42.63
N PHE A 249 0.87 5.07 -42.08
CA PHE A 249 -0.28 5.79 -41.50
C PHE A 249 -0.76 7.01 -42.30
N GLY A 250 0.00 7.46 -43.31
CA GLY A 250 -0.36 8.60 -44.15
C GLY A 250 -0.77 9.83 -43.34
N SER A 251 -1.96 10.38 -43.61
CA SER A 251 -2.49 11.57 -42.92
C SER A 251 -2.80 11.38 -41.43
N LEU A 252 -2.86 10.14 -40.93
CA LEU A 252 -3.11 9.83 -39.53
C LEU A 252 -1.83 9.81 -38.67
N GLU A 253 -0.65 9.94 -39.28
CA GLU A 253 0.65 9.90 -38.60
C GLU A 253 0.71 10.82 -37.38
N ALA A 254 0.30 12.08 -37.52
CA ALA A 254 0.35 13.07 -36.45
C ALA A 254 -0.52 12.68 -35.24
N VAL A 255 -1.70 12.09 -35.49
CA VAL A 255 -2.61 11.64 -34.43
C VAL A 255 -2.02 10.44 -33.70
N VAL A 256 -1.49 9.46 -34.44
CA VAL A 256 -0.86 8.27 -33.85
C VAL A 256 0.35 8.64 -33.00
N ILE A 257 1.23 9.52 -33.50
CA ILE A 257 2.40 9.99 -32.75
C ILE A 257 1.96 10.74 -31.49
N LEU A 258 0.91 11.57 -31.56
CA LEU A 258 0.35 12.24 -30.40
C LEU A 258 -0.19 11.25 -29.36
N VAL A 259 -0.91 10.22 -29.78
CA VAL A 259 -1.43 9.18 -28.88
C VAL A 259 -0.28 8.52 -28.12
N ILE A 260 0.78 8.11 -28.84
CA ILE A 260 1.95 7.46 -28.26
C ILE A 260 2.66 8.40 -27.29
N TRP A 261 2.82 9.68 -27.64
CA TRP A 261 3.44 10.68 -26.77
C TRP A 261 2.68 10.83 -25.46
N VAL A 262 1.37 11.06 -25.53
CA VAL A 262 0.54 11.26 -24.34
C VAL A 262 0.50 9.99 -23.48
N PHE A 263 0.40 8.82 -24.12
CA PHE A 263 0.48 7.54 -23.44
C PHE A 263 1.80 7.41 -22.67
N TYR A 264 2.92 7.74 -23.29
CA TYR A 264 4.24 7.68 -22.65
C TYR A 264 4.36 8.64 -21.45
N VAL A 265 3.87 9.88 -21.59
CA VAL A 265 3.82 10.84 -20.48
C VAL A 265 2.94 10.31 -19.34
N ALA A 266 1.80 9.71 -19.65
CA ALA A 266 0.91 9.12 -18.65
C ALA A 266 1.57 7.94 -17.92
N LEU A 267 2.32 7.07 -18.62
CA LEU A 267 3.08 5.98 -17.98
C LEU A 267 4.07 6.52 -16.94
N ILE A 268 4.85 7.54 -17.29
CA ILE A 268 5.82 8.18 -16.39
C ILE A 268 5.11 8.84 -15.20
N LEU A 269 3.98 9.52 -15.45
CA LEU A 269 3.19 10.20 -14.44
C LEU A 269 2.66 9.22 -13.38
N LEU A 270 2.08 8.11 -13.82
CA LEU A 270 1.54 7.09 -12.93
C LEU A 270 2.66 6.33 -12.20
N PHE A 271 3.77 6.02 -12.87
CA PHE A 271 4.90 5.35 -12.23
C PHE A 271 5.51 6.21 -11.10
N CYS A 272 5.66 7.52 -11.34
CA CYS A 272 6.14 8.43 -10.30
C CYS A 272 5.11 8.59 -9.15
N ALA A 273 3.81 8.54 -9.44
CA ALA A 273 2.78 8.51 -8.39
C ALA A 273 2.89 7.24 -7.52
N GLU A 274 3.14 6.08 -8.14
CA GLU A 274 3.31 4.82 -7.42
C GLU A 274 4.59 4.82 -6.58
N LEU A 275 5.67 5.45 -7.05
CA LEU A 275 6.87 5.69 -6.24
C LEU A 275 6.58 6.59 -5.02
N ILE A 276 5.79 7.65 -5.18
CA ILE A 276 5.38 8.52 -4.06
C ILE A 276 4.54 7.73 -3.04
N SER A 277 3.58 6.94 -3.54
CA SER A 277 2.70 6.09 -2.72
C SER A 277 3.51 5.04 -1.94
N SER A 278 4.42 4.34 -2.62
CA SER A 278 5.31 3.33 -2.02
C SER A 278 6.28 3.94 -1.00
N TYR A 279 6.83 5.14 -1.28
CA TYR A 279 7.69 5.86 -0.34
C TYR A 279 6.93 6.27 0.93
N GLN A 280 5.68 6.74 0.81
CA GLN A 280 4.85 7.12 1.95
C GLN A 280 4.47 5.91 2.82
N ARG A 281 4.35 4.72 2.22
CA ARG A 281 3.98 3.47 2.88
C ARG A 281 5.16 2.59 3.30
N TRP A 282 6.39 3.09 3.20
CA TRP A 282 7.59 2.30 3.48
C TRP A 282 7.55 1.57 4.84
N ASP A 283 6.94 2.18 5.86
CA ASP A 283 6.79 1.57 7.18
C ASP A 283 5.96 0.29 7.17
N LEU A 284 4.87 0.29 6.39
CA LEU A 284 3.97 -0.83 6.22
C LEU A 284 4.69 -1.97 5.48
N ILE A 285 5.47 -1.64 4.45
CA ILE A 285 6.30 -2.60 3.70
C ILE A 285 7.31 -3.30 4.62
N LEU A 286 7.91 -2.55 5.56
CA LEU A 286 8.89 -3.10 6.48
C LEU A 286 8.24 -4.10 7.47
N ILE A 287 7.05 -3.77 7.98
CA ILE A 287 6.30 -4.63 8.89
C ILE A 287 5.75 -5.87 8.15
N GLU A 288 5.22 -5.70 6.93
CA GLU A 288 4.77 -6.81 6.07
C GLU A 288 5.89 -7.84 5.86
N LYS A 289 7.09 -7.38 5.51
CA LYS A 289 8.24 -8.28 5.35
C LYS A 289 8.60 -9.01 6.65
N ALA A 290 8.49 -8.33 7.79
CA ALA A 290 8.80 -8.91 9.09
C ALA A 290 7.79 -9.98 9.53
N LEU A 291 6.51 -9.79 9.22
CA LEU A 291 5.43 -10.73 9.56
C LEU A 291 5.36 -11.92 8.60
N VAL A 292 5.42 -11.68 7.28
CA VAL A 292 5.12 -12.72 6.27
C VAL A 292 6.36 -13.51 5.83
N LYS A 293 7.53 -12.88 5.78
CA LYS A 293 8.76 -13.49 5.24
C LYS A 293 9.89 -13.50 6.27
N PRO A 294 9.79 -14.29 7.36
CA PRO A 294 10.85 -14.39 8.36
C PRO A 294 12.04 -15.18 7.79
N GLY A 295 12.83 -14.58 6.90
CA GLY A 295 13.98 -15.23 6.27
C GLY A 295 14.78 -14.33 5.32
N LYS A 296 16.06 -14.66 5.10
CA LYS A 296 17.10 -13.95 4.32
C LYS A 296 17.10 -12.41 4.44
N GLY A 297 18.06 -11.87 5.20
CA GLY A 297 18.23 -10.41 5.37
C GLY A 297 17.57 -9.81 6.61
N ARG A 298 17.01 -10.67 7.47
CA ARG A 298 16.31 -10.36 8.72
C ARG A 298 17.03 -9.35 9.62
N ARG A 299 18.33 -9.50 9.83
CA ARG A 299 19.13 -8.57 10.65
C ARG A 299 19.05 -7.10 10.19
N LYS A 300 19.01 -6.84 8.87
CA LYS A 300 18.88 -5.49 8.32
C LYS A 300 17.45 -4.94 8.46
N ILE A 301 16.45 -5.81 8.41
CA ILE A 301 15.03 -5.45 8.62
C ILE A 301 14.83 -5.10 10.10
N ASP A 302 15.37 -5.93 10.99
CA ASP A 302 15.25 -5.77 12.44
C ASP A 302 15.90 -4.48 12.93
N GLU A 303 17.09 -4.13 12.43
CA GLU A 303 17.74 -2.84 12.74
C GLU A 303 16.88 -1.63 12.31
N ARG A 304 16.19 -1.72 11.16
CA ARG A 304 15.32 -0.64 10.67
C ARG A 304 14.03 -0.54 11.48
N LEU A 305 13.43 -1.68 11.82
CA LEU A 305 12.26 -1.74 12.70
C LEU A 305 12.60 -1.16 14.06
N PHE A 306 13.74 -1.54 14.65
CA PHE A 306 14.15 -1.02 15.95
C PHE A 306 14.34 0.49 15.95
N ARG A 307 14.98 1.06 14.91
CA ARG A 307 15.19 2.52 14.83
C ARG A 307 13.88 3.33 14.82
N LYS A 308 12.78 2.74 14.34
CA LYS A 308 11.51 3.43 14.17
C LYS A 308 10.46 3.08 15.23
N PHE A 309 10.33 1.80 15.54
CA PHE A 309 9.32 1.23 16.42
C PHE A 309 9.92 0.58 17.67
N GLY A 310 11.25 0.54 17.78
CA GLY A 310 11.95 -0.17 18.84
C GLY A 310 11.75 0.44 20.21
N ARG A 311 11.49 -0.43 21.18
CA ARG A 311 11.66 -0.19 22.61
C ARG A 311 12.57 -1.27 23.18
N LEU A 312 13.37 -0.88 24.16
CA LEU A 312 14.26 -1.76 24.89
C LEU A 312 13.61 -2.10 26.22
N TYR A 313 13.57 -3.39 26.54
CA TYR A 313 13.10 -3.91 27.81
C TYR A 313 14.23 -4.70 28.46
N GLY A 314 14.49 -4.42 29.73
CA GLY A 314 15.48 -5.13 30.53
C GLY A 314 15.06 -6.57 30.84
N SER A 315 16.02 -7.39 31.27
CA SER A 315 15.70 -8.74 31.77
C SER A 315 14.76 -8.65 32.97
N ASN A 316 13.76 -9.52 33.00
CA ASN A 316 12.70 -9.59 34.00
C ASN A 316 11.72 -8.41 34.02
N GLU A 317 11.82 -7.47 33.09
CA GLU A 317 10.89 -6.34 32.97
C GLU A 317 9.54 -6.78 32.37
N TYR A 318 8.44 -6.25 32.90
CA TYR A 318 7.11 -6.44 32.32
C TYR A 318 6.87 -5.47 31.17
N ILE A 319 6.45 -6.03 30.04
CA ILE A 319 6.07 -5.26 28.85
C ILE A 319 4.62 -4.78 28.99
N PHE A 320 3.75 -5.63 29.52
CA PHE A 320 2.40 -5.31 29.99
C PHE A 320 1.89 -6.41 30.93
N HIS A 321 0.84 -6.11 31.68
CA HIS A 321 0.13 -7.02 32.56
C HIS A 321 -1.19 -7.51 31.97
N GLU A 322 -1.64 -8.67 32.43
CA GLU A 322 -2.99 -9.18 32.18
C GLU A 322 -4.04 -8.17 32.67
N GLY A 323 -5.03 -7.87 31.83
CA GLY A 323 -6.06 -6.87 32.10
C GLY A 323 -5.71 -5.44 31.66
N ASP A 324 -4.45 -5.15 31.31
CA ASP A 324 -4.06 -3.83 30.82
C ASP A 324 -4.85 -3.46 29.56
N SER A 325 -5.17 -2.16 29.43
CA SER A 325 -5.70 -1.60 28.19
C SER A 325 -4.55 -1.24 27.25
N GLY A 326 -4.62 -1.67 26.00
CA GLY A 326 -3.63 -1.30 24.98
C GLY A 326 -3.86 -2.00 23.65
N GLU A 327 -3.71 -1.26 22.56
CA GLU A 327 -3.95 -1.76 21.19
C GLU A 327 -2.65 -2.09 20.44
N ASP A 328 -1.50 -2.14 21.12
CA ASP A 328 -0.22 -2.35 20.45
C ASP A 328 0.07 -3.84 20.20
N LEU A 329 0.62 -4.13 19.03
CA LEU A 329 1.25 -5.39 18.65
C LEU A 329 2.76 -5.28 18.92
N PHE A 330 3.36 -6.33 19.45
CA PHE A 330 4.78 -6.39 19.77
C PHE A 330 5.46 -7.45 18.91
N TYR A 331 6.50 -7.07 18.17
CA TYR A 331 7.32 -7.97 17.36
C TYR A 331 8.72 -8.08 17.96
N ILE A 332 9.18 -9.30 18.25
CA ILE A 332 10.44 -9.55 18.94
C ILE A 332 11.59 -9.52 17.92
N LEU A 333 12.46 -8.53 18.04
CA LEU A 333 13.64 -8.39 17.17
C LEU A 333 14.83 -9.16 17.73
N ASN A 334 15.01 -9.08 19.05
CA ASN A 334 16.03 -9.81 19.80
C ASN A 334 15.54 -10.06 21.24
N GLY A 335 16.08 -11.09 21.89
CA GLY A 335 15.72 -11.48 23.25
C GLY A 335 14.64 -12.56 23.29
N ARG A 336 14.08 -12.76 24.49
CA ARG A 336 13.10 -13.79 24.82
C ARG A 336 12.01 -13.18 25.70
N VAL A 337 10.76 -13.43 25.37
CA VAL A 337 9.59 -12.96 26.12
C VAL A 337 8.77 -14.16 26.57
N ARG A 338 8.31 -14.15 27.82
CA ARG A 338 7.42 -15.17 28.37
C ARG A 338 6.02 -14.59 28.54
N MET A 339 5.03 -15.31 28.03
CA MET A 339 3.61 -15.04 28.27
C MET A 339 3.16 -15.84 29.49
N GLU A 340 2.63 -15.15 30.51
CA GLU A 340 2.17 -15.75 31.75
C GLU A 340 0.75 -15.32 32.11
N LYS A 341 -0.09 -16.27 32.53
CA LYS A 341 -1.46 -16.02 32.98
C LYS A 341 -1.60 -16.38 34.45
N LYS A 342 -2.34 -15.57 35.20
CA LYS A 342 -2.62 -15.87 36.61
C LYS A 342 -3.75 -16.91 36.71
N ALA A 343 -3.46 -18.07 37.29
CA ALA A 343 -4.42 -19.15 37.53
C ALA A 343 -4.51 -19.43 39.04
N GLY A 344 -5.43 -18.72 39.71
CA GLY A 344 -5.54 -18.74 41.17
C GLY A 344 -4.28 -18.19 41.85
N GLN A 345 -3.60 -19.03 42.63
CA GLN A 345 -2.32 -18.70 43.28
C GLN A 345 -1.08 -19.04 42.44
N THR A 346 -1.26 -19.74 41.31
CA THR A 346 -0.15 -20.20 40.46
C THR A 346 -0.04 -19.36 39.19
N LYS A 347 1.19 -19.20 38.68
CA LYS A 347 1.43 -18.60 37.37
C LYS A 347 1.51 -19.70 36.33
N LYS A 348 0.59 -19.71 35.37
CA LYS A 348 0.65 -20.61 34.22
C LYS A 348 1.47 -19.95 33.11
N ILE A 349 2.52 -20.63 32.66
CA ILE A 349 3.29 -20.21 31.48
C ILE A 349 2.47 -20.62 30.25
N LEU A 350 2.12 -19.65 29.39
CA LEU A 350 1.38 -19.91 28.17
C LEU A 350 2.31 -20.20 27.00
N ALA A 351 3.39 -19.42 26.87
CA ALA A 351 4.38 -19.57 25.81
C ALA A 351 5.68 -18.84 26.18
N GLU A 352 6.80 -19.31 25.61
CA GLU A 352 8.03 -18.55 25.49
C GLU A 352 8.27 -18.21 24.03
N MET A 353 8.55 -16.95 23.76
CA MET A 353 8.62 -16.40 22.41
C MET A 353 10.02 -15.80 22.19
N GLY A 354 10.59 -16.09 21.04
CA GLY A 354 11.90 -15.64 20.60
C GLY A 354 11.83 -14.66 19.45
N PRO A 355 12.99 -14.32 18.86
CA PRO A 355 13.04 -13.41 17.74
C PRO A 355 12.14 -13.87 16.60
N GLY A 356 11.42 -12.94 15.98
CA GLY A 356 10.62 -13.14 14.76
C GLY A 356 9.17 -13.50 15.04
N GLU A 357 8.87 -13.82 16.30
CA GLU A 357 7.52 -14.01 16.79
C GLU A 357 6.94 -12.67 17.26
N TYR A 358 5.61 -12.61 17.32
CA TYR A 358 4.87 -11.44 17.77
C TYR A 358 3.79 -11.83 18.77
N PHE A 359 3.40 -10.87 19.62
CA PHE A 359 2.37 -11.06 20.63
C PHE A 359 1.56 -9.79 20.86
N GLY A 360 0.40 -9.94 21.49
CA GLY A 360 -0.51 -8.83 21.76
C GLY A 360 -1.42 -8.50 20.56
N GLU A 361 -1.44 -9.36 19.56
CA GLU A 361 -2.28 -9.27 18.37
C GLU A 361 -3.77 -9.24 18.71
N MET A 362 -4.19 -9.99 19.74
CA MET A 362 -5.59 -10.04 20.16
C MET A 362 -6.08 -8.64 20.56
N ALA A 363 -5.36 -8.00 21.50
CA ALA A 363 -5.75 -6.67 21.96
C ALA A 363 -5.68 -5.62 20.84
N ALA A 364 -4.70 -5.73 19.94
CA ALA A 364 -4.56 -4.83 18.79
C ALA A 364 -5.70 -4.95 17.76
N LEU A 365 -6.24 -6.16 17.56
CA LEU A 365 -7.25 -6.44 16.54
C LEU A 365 -8.68 -6.28 17.03
N ILE A 366 -9.00 -6.91 18.17
CA ILE A 366 -10.37 -6.92 18.71
C ILE A 366 -10.62 -5.84 19.77
N ARG A 367 -9.62 -5.01 20.07
CA ARG A 367 -9.69 -3.92 21.07
C ARG A 367 -10.15 -4.40 22.45
N ALA A 368 -9.68 -5.58 22.86
CA ALA A 368 -9.95 -6.16 24.17
C ALA A 368 -8.76 -5.94 25.12
N PRO A 369 -8.96 -6.03 26.45
CA PRO A 369 -7.87 -6.03 27.43
C PRO A 369 -6.85 -7.16 27.16
N ARG A 370 -5.62 -6.99 27.66
CA ARG A 370 -4.57 -8.02 27.56
C ARG A 370 -5.02 -9.32 28.24
N THR A 371 -4.92 -10.43 27.52
CA THR A 371 -5.37 -11.77 27.98
C THR A 371 -4.35 -12.52 28.84
N ALA A 372 -3.12 -12.01 28.93
CA ALA A 372 -2.00 -12.54 29.69
C ALA A 372 -1.00 -11.40 29.98
N SER A 373 -0.06 -11.61 30.90
CA SER A 373 1.07 -10.72 31.11
C SER A 373 2.24 -11.12 30.21
N ALA A 374 2.99 -10.14 29.71
CA ALA A 374 4.20 -10.35 28.93
C ALA A 374 5.41 -9.87 29.73
N ARG A 375 6.36 -10.76 29.99
CA ARG A 375 7.59 -10.46 30.73
C ARG A 375 8.81 -10.82 29.92
N SER A 376 9.77 -9.91 29.85
CA SER A 376 11.05 -10.14 29.20
C SER A 376 11.94 -11.07 30.05
N LEU A 377 12.55 -12.08 29.44
CA LEU A 377 13.47 -13.02 30.12
C LEU A 377 14.93 -12.57 30.00
N THR A 378 15.26 -11.91 28.90
CA THR A 378 16.61 -11.40 28.56
C THR A 378 16.45 -9.98 28.08
N GLU A 379 17.51 -9.16 28.07
CA GLU A 379 17.41 -7.83 27.43
C GLU A 379 16.85 -7.98 26.00
N SER A 380 15.69 -7.37 25.78
CA SER A 380 14.86 -7.62 24.59
C SER A 380 14.64 -6.34 23.81
N HIS A 381 14.89 -6.43 22.50
CA HIS A 381 14.59 -5.37 21.55
C HIS A 381 13.26 -5.71 20.87
N ILE A 382 12.25 -4.86 21.08
CA ILE A 382 10.89 -5.14 20.62
C ILE A 382 10.38 -3.98 19.78
N ALA A 383 9.89 -4.27 18.58
CA ALA A 383 9.17 -3.29 17.77
C ALA A 383 7.72 -3.20 18.26
N VAL A 384 7.30 -2.01 18.67
CA VAL A 384 5.92 -1.70 19.12
C VAL A 384 5.14 -1.07 17.97
N ILE A 385 4.18 -1.82 17.45
CA ILE A 385 3.35 -1.45 16.30
C ILE A 385 1.95 -1.12 16.80
N SER A 386 1.44 0.08 16.51
CA SER A 386 0.12 0.47 16.98
C SER A 386 -1.00 -0.31 16.27
N GLY A 387 -2.13 -0.50 16.96
CA GLY A 387 -3.31 -1.14 16.40
C GLY A 387 -3.82 -0.47 15.12
N ASP A 388 -3.72 0.86 15.02
CA ASP A 388 -4.06 1.58 13.78
C ASP A 388 -3.14 1.21 12.62
N THR A 389 -1.83 1.06 12.88
CA THR A 389 -0.86 0.66 11.87
C THR A 389 -1.14 -0.78 11.42
N LEU A 390 -1.38 -1.69 12.37
CA LEU A 390 -1.77 -3.08 12.07
C LEU A 390 -3.03 -3.16 11.21
N ARG A 391 -4.08 -2.41 11.57
CA ARG A 391 -5.33 -2.33 10.79
C ARG A 391 -5.12 -1.72 9.41
N SER A 392 -4.21 -0.76 9.26
CA SER A 392 -3.83 -0.23 7.94
C SER A 392 -3.18 -1.31 7.09
N ILE A 393 -2.23 -2.06 7.64
CA ILE A 393 -1.54 -3.15 6.92
C ILE A 393 -2.53 -4.21 6.46
N LEU A 394 -3.43 -4.66 7.34
CA LEU A 394 -4.45 -5.65 6.99
C LEU A 394 -5.40 -5.18 5.87
N ARG A 395 -5.64 -3.87 5.78
CA ARG A 395 -6.47 -3.29 4.72
C ARG A 395 -5.75 -3.11 3.40
N GLU A 396 -4.42 -3.23 3.40
CA GLU A 396 -3.54 -2.77 2.33
C GLU A 396 -2.64 -3.86 1.76
N SER A 397 -2.40 -4.93 2.51
CA SER A 397 -1.63 -6.11 2.09
C SER A 397 -2.48 -7.36 2.23
N ASP A 398 -2.79 -7.97 1.09
CA ASP A 398 -3.47 -9.26 1.02
C ASP A 398 -2.59 -10.37 1.62
N GLU A 399 -1.26 -10.29 1.44
CA GLU A 399 -0.30 -11.24 2.02
C GLU A 399 -0.39 -11.25 3.56
N VAL A 400 -0.40 -10.08 4.20
CA VAL A 400 -0.49 -9.99 5.68
C VAL A 400 -1.87 -10.42 6.18
N SER A 401 -2.93 -10.07 5.47
CA SER A 401 -4.29 -10.49 5.82
C SER A 401 -4.48 -12.00 5.77
N LEU A 402 -4.04 -12.64 4.69
CA LEU A 402 -4.08 -14.09 4.57
C LEU A 402 -3.19 -14.78 5.60
N PHE A 403 -2.00 -14.21 5.88
CA PHE A 403 -1.11 -14.71 6.92
C PHE A 403 -1.80 -14.69 8.30
N MET A 404 -2.40 -13.56 8.70
CA MET A 404 -3.09 -13.43 9.98
C MET A 404 -4.32 -14.33 10.07
N LEU A 405 -5.11 -14.45 8.99
CA LEU A 405 -6.24 -15.38 8.94
C LEU A 405 -5.79 -16.83 9.15
N LYS A 406 -4.74 -17.26 8.45
CA LYS A 406 -4.19 -18.61 8.60
C LYS A 406 -3.69 -18.86 10.03
N GLU A 407 -3.02 -17.89 10.63
CA GLU A 407 -2.57 -17.96 12.01
C GLU A 407 -3.73 -18.12 13.00
N PHE A 408 -4.82 -17.37 12.85
CA PHE A 408 -6.00 -17.52 13.70
C PHE A 408 -6.74 -18.83 13.46
N SER A 409 -6.90 -19.26 12.21
CA SER A 409 -7.50 -20.55 11.89
C SER A 409 -6.73 -21.71 12.52
N ASN A 410 -5.40 -21.68 12.48
CA ASN A 410 -4.56 -22.68 13.14
C ASN A 410 -4.74 -22.65 14.66
N ARG A 411 -4.78 -21.47 15.29
CA ARG A 411 -5.02 -21.33 16.74
C ARG A 411 -6.37 -21.90 17.15
N ILE A 412 -7.45 -21.60 16.41
CA ILE A 412 -8.78 -22.14 16.68
C ILE A 412 -8.78 -23.65 16.53
N ARG A 413 -8.22 -24.18 15.43
CA ARG A 413 -8.12 -25.63 15.21
C ARG A 413 -7.41 -26.33 16.37
N ASN A 414 -6.26 -25.80 16.80
CA ASN A 414 -5.49 -26.38 17.89
C ASN A 414 -6.23 -26.29 19.24
N THR A 415 -6.96 -25.20 19.47
CA THR A 415 -7.78 -25.02 20.69
C THR A 415 -8.96 -26.00 20.71
N ASN A 416 -9.65 -26.20 19.58
CA ASN A 416 -10.74 -27.17 19.46
C ASN A 416 -10.23 -28.60 19.66
N MET A 417 -9.10 -28.96 19.04
CA MET A 417 -8.48 -30.28 19.25
C MET A 417 -8.12 -30.52 20.73
N ALA A 418 -7.58 -29.52 21.43
CA ALA A 418 -7.29 -29.65 22.85
C ALA A 418 -8.57 -29.78 23.70
N MET A 419 -9.65 -29.08 23.34
CA MET A 419 -10.95 -29.18 24.01
C MET A 419 -11.60 -30.56 23.81
N GLU A 420 -11.51 -31.10 22.60
CA GLU A 420 -11.96 -32.46 22.29
C GLU A 420 -11.15 -33.50 23.08
N GLU A 421 -9.83 -33.32 23.17
CA GLU A 421 -8.97 -34.22 23.93
C GLU A 421 -9.27 -34.20 25.43
N LEU A 422 -9.48 -33.02 26.01
CA LEU A 422 -9.92 -32.87 27.41
C LEU A 422 -11.27 -33.55 27.64
N THR A 423 -12.19 -33.43 26.68
CA THR A 423 -13.49 -34.08 26.75
C THR A 423 -13.34 -35.60 26.72
N ARG A 424 -12.53 -36.14 25.80
CA ARG A 424 -12.23 -37.57 25.71
C ARG A 424 -11.55 -38.09 26.98
N ALA A 425 -10.55 -37.37 27.48
CA ALA A 425 -9.85 -37.72 28.72
C ALA A 425 -10.81 -37.77 29.92
N TRP A 426 -11.75 -36.82 30.02
CA TRP A 426 -12.76 -36.83 31.08
C TRP A 426 -13.74 -38.00 30.97
N ILE A 427 -14.23 -38.33 29.76
CA ILE A 427 -15.07 -39.52 29.55
C ILE A 427 -14.30 -40.78 29.93
N ARG A 428 -13.04 -40.88 29.49
CA ARG A 428 -12.16 -42.02 29.77
C ARG A 428 -11.93 -42.20 31.26
N LEU A 429 -11.60 -41.13 31.98
CA LEU A 429 -11.46 -41.13 33.44
C LEU A 429 -12.75 -41.59 34.11
N THR A 430 -13.90 -41.06 33.70
CA THR A 430 -15.22 -41.43 34.25
C THR A 430 -15.53 -42.90 33.99
N ALA A 431 -15.25 -43.40 32.78
CA ALA A 431 -15.41 -44.81 32.43
C ALA A 431 -14.49 -45.71 33.26
N THR A 432 -13.21 -45.39 33.37
CA THR A 432 -12.26 -46.15 34.21
C THR A 432 -12.70 -46.19 35.66
N LEU A 433 -13.13 -45.06 36.24
CA LEU A 433 -13.65 -45.00 37.61
C LEU A 433 -14.96 -45.81 37.78
N TYR A 434 -15.84 -45.78 36.79
CA TYR A 434 -17.06 -46.58 36.77
C TYR A 434 -16.73 -48.08 36.84
N PHE A 435 -15.82 -48.58 35.99
CA PHE A 435 -15.41 -49.98 36.01
C PHE A 435 -14.64 -50.36 37.28
N LEU A 436 -13.76 -49.48 37.79
CA LEU A 436 -13.09 -49.71 39.08
C LEU A 436 -14.07 -49.93 40.23
N ARG A 437 -15.20 -49.21 40.23
CA ARG A 437 -16.23 -49.27 41.27
C ARG A 437 -17.21 -50.42 41.07
N MET A 438 -17.67 -50.65 39.85
CA MET A 438 -18.80 -51.53 39.54
C MET A 438 -18.39 -52.95 39.14
N TRP A 439 -17.10 -53.22 38.87
CA TRP A 439 -16.66 -54.53 38.38
C TRP A 439 -16.59 -55.61 39.49
N PRO A 440 -17.17 -56.81 39.28
CA PRO A 440 -17.86 -57.29 38.07
C PRO A 440 -19.28 -56.72 37.90
N LEU A 441 -19.65 -56.41 36.65
CA LEU A 441 -20.90 -55.73 36.33
C LEU A 441 -22.16 -56.55 36.73
N PRO A 442 -23.23 -55.90 37.22
CA PRO A 442 -24.55 -56.52 37.36
C PRO A 442 -25.11 -57.01 36.02
N ALA A 443 -25.94 -58.06 36.04
CA ALA A 443 -26.50 -58.68 34.83
C ALA A 443 -27.38 -57.75 33.97
N GLU A 444 -27.98 -56.71 34.57
CA GLU A 444 -28.85 -55.73 33.91
C GLU A 444 -28.13 -54.41 33.58
N ALA A 445 -26.84 -54.28 33.89
CA ALA A 445 -26.11 -53.03 33.71
C ALA A 445 -25.90 -52.72 32.22
N ASN A 446 -26.15 -51.47 31.84
CA ASN A 446 -25.80 -50.95 30.51
C ASN A 446 -24.74 -49.85 30.67
N PRO A 447 -23.45 -50.19 30.69
CA PRO A 447 -22.37 -49.23 30.92
C PRO A 447 -22.41 -48.04 29.95
N VAL A 448 -22.83 -48.27 28.71
CA VAL A 448 -22.90 -47.21 27.68
C VAL A 448 -23.95 -46.16 28.05
N GLU A 449 -25.15 -46.60 28.44
CA GLU A 449 -26.26 -45.70 28.78
C GLU A 449 -26.05 -45.02 30.14
N GLU A 450 -25.50 -45.74 31.11
CA GLU A 450 -25.16 -45.18 32.42
C GLU A 450 -24.04 -44.14 32.33
N LEU A 451 -22.98 -44.40 31.55
CA LEU A 451 -21.91 -43.44 31.31
C LEU A 451 -22.37 -42.26 30.46
N ALA A 452 -23.23 -42.48 29.46
CA ALA A 452 -23.83 -41.39 28.67
C ALA A 452 -24.62 -40.43 29.57
N LYS A 453 -25.42 -40.99 30.51
CA LYS A 453 -26.16 -40.19 31.49
C LYS A 453 -25.25 -39.48 32.49
N ALA A 454 -24.18 -40.13 32.96
CA ALA A 454 -23.24 -39.54 33.91
C ALA A 454 -22.37 -38.43 33.29
N THR A 455 -22.03 -38.57 32.00
CA THR A 455 -21.17 -37.63 31.29
C THR A 455 -21.95 -36.57 30.49
N GLY A 456 -23.25 -36.79 30.27
CA GLY A 456 -24.07 -35.94 29.39
C GLY A 456 -23.65 -36.01 27.91
N LYS A 457 -23.04 -37.12 27.48
CA LYS A 457 -22.55 -37.36 26.11
C LYS A 457 -23.40 -38.36 25.36
N GLU A 458 -23.30 -38.35 24.03
CA GLU A 458 -24.02 -39.32 23.21
C GLU A 458 -23.45 -40.72 23.41
N THR A 459 -24.30 -41.74 23.27
CA THR A 459 -23.89 -43.14 23.43
C THR A 459 -22.78 -43.55 22.45
N VAL A 460 -22.72 -42.92 21.28
CA VAL A 460 -21.67 -43.12 20.28
C VAL A 460 -20.30 -42.67 20.81
N ASP A 461 -20.22 -41.48 21.42
CA ASP A 461 -18.98 -40.97 22.03
C ASP A 461 -18.47 -41.91 23.14
N ILE A 462 -19.40 -42.44 23.94
CA ILE A 462 -19.08 -43.41 24.98
C ILE A 462 -18.54 -44.71 24.38
N GLN A 463 -19.20 -45.24 23.35
CA GLN A 463 -18.75 -46.46 22.68
C GLN A 463 -17.35 -46.31 22.09
N GLU A 464 -17.02 -45.15 21.49
CA GLU A 464 -15.68 -44.89 20.97
C GLU A 464 -14.61 -44.91 22.07
N VAL A 465 -14.88 -44.27 23.22
CA VAL A 465 -13.95 -44.26 24.36
C VAL A 465 -13.81 -45.64 25.00
N LEU A 466 -14.91 -46.41 25.11
CA LEU A 466 -14.83 -47.80 25.59
C LEU A 466 -14.02 -48.68 24.64
N ALA A 467 -14.18 -48.51 23.33
CA ALA A 467 -13.35 -49.20 22.34
C ALA A 467 -11.87 -48.79 22.44
N GLU A 468 -11.57 -47.54 22.77
CA GLU A 468 -10.22 -47.06 23.05
C GLU A 468 -9.61 -47.72 24.29
N LEU A 469 -10.37 -47.81 25.39
CA LEU A 469 -9.98 -48.57 26.58
C LEU A 469 -9.77 -50.05 26.27
N GLY A 470 -10.52 -50.61 25.31
CA GLY A 470 -10.29 -51.95 24.77
C GLY A 470 -8.95 -52.11 24.06
N ARG A 471 -8.58 -51.13 23.21
CA ARG A 471 -7.27 -51.11 22.55
C ARG A 471 -6.11 -50.94 23.53
N GLN A 472 -6.35 -50.32 24.66
CA GLN A 472 -5.40 -50.16 25.76
C GLN A 472 -5.41 -51.33 26.73
N GLU A 473 -6.12 -52.43 26.43
CA GLU A 473 -6.20 -53.65 27.26
C GLU A 473 -6.81 -53.44 28.66
N VAL A 474 -7.44 -52.28 28.89
CA VAL A 474 -8.20 -51.99 30.13
C VAL A 474 -9.52 -52.77 30.15
N LEU A 475 -10.16 -52.92 28.99
CA LEU A 475 -11.42 -53.66 28.81
C LEU A 475 -11.24 -54.78 27.78
N THR A 476 -11.93 -55.90 27.97
CA THR A 476 -12.06 -56.93 26.94
C THR A 476 -13.50 -57.04 26.46
N PHE A 477 -13.66 -57.27 25.15
CA PHE A 477 -14.97 -57.32 24.51
C PHE A 477 -15.25 -58.71 23.93
N THR A 478 -16.50 -59.15 24.00
CA THR A 478 -17.01 -60.35 23.31
C THR A 478 -18.39 -60.02 22.77
N ASP A 479 -18.61 -60.22 21.46
CA ASP A 479 -19.84 -59.84 20.75
C ASP A 479 -20.30 -58.38 21.00
N GLY A 480 -19.33 -57.46 21.16
CA GLY A 480 -19.59 -56.05 21.41
C GLY A 480 -19.94 -55.68 22.86
N LEU A 481 -20.01 -56.66 23.77
CA LEU A 481 -20.23 -56.44 25.21
C LEU A 481 -18.91 -56.51 25.98
N VAL A 482 -18.80 -55.72 27.06
CA VAL A 482 -17.64 -55.75 27.95
C VAL A 482 -17.68 -57.01 28.81
N THR A 483 -16.71 -57.91 28.63
CA THR A 483 -16.62 -59.21 29.32
C THR A 483 -15.48 -59.30 30.32
N GLY A 484 -14.54 -58.35 30.30
CA GLY A 484 -13.40 -58.31 31.22
C GLY A 484 -12.90 -56.90 31.47
N PHE A 485 -12.27 -56.72 32.63
CA PHE A 485 -11.68 -55.47 33.08
C PHE A 485 -10.36 -55.74 33.80
N SER A 486 -9.28 -55.11 33.33
CA SER A 486 -7.95 -55.20 33.95
C SER A 486 -7.72 -54.03 34.90
N ARG A 487 -7.71 -54.32 36.22
CA ARG A 487 -7.43 -53.30 37.24
C ARG A 487 -6.00 -52.76 37.15
N GLU A 488 -5.03 -53.60 36.84
CA GLU A 488 -3.62 -53.21 36.74
C GLU A 488 -3.41 -52.21 35.60
N GLU A 489 -4.01 -52.50 34.44
CA GLU A 489 -3.91 -51.64 33.26
C GLU A 489 -4.70 -50.32 33.45
N ALA A 490 -5.86 -50.39 34.12
CA ALA A 490 -6.61 -49.20 34.51
C ALA A 490 -5.78 -48.25 35.40
N TRP A 491 -5.03 -48.78 36.37
CA TRP A 491 -4.16 -47.97 37.22
C TRP A 491 -2.96 -47.42 36.47
N ARG A 492 -2.33 -48.22 35.59
CA ARG A 492 -1.23 -47.75 34.72
C ARG A 492 -1.67 -46.55 33.88
N LEU A 493 -2.86 -46.62 33.29
CA LEU A 493 -3.42 -45.55 32.49
C LEU A 493 -3.74 -44.27 33.29
N LEU A 494 -4.16 -44.42 34.55
CA LEU A 494 -4.38 -43.27 35.44
C LEU A 494 -3.05 -42.63 35.87
N ASP A 495 -2.02 -43.42 36.16
CA ASP A 495 -0.70 -42.92 36.53
C ASP A 495 -0.03 -42.16 35.38
N GLU A 496 -0.15 -42.64 34.14
CA GLU A 496 0.34 -41.92 32.96
C GLU A 496 -0.37 -40.57 32.75
N GLN A 497 -1.65 -40.45 33.11
CA GLN A 497 -2.42 -39.22 32.97
C GLN A 497 -2.14 -38.19 34.07
N VAL A 498 -1.65 -38.63 35.24
CA VAL A 498 -1.27 -37.74 36.36
C VAL A 498 0.17 -37.21 36.20
N ALA A 499 0.99 -37.87 35.40
CA ALA A 499 2.37 -37.47 35.12
C ALA A 499 2.52 -36.33 34.07
N VAL A 500 1.44 -35.98 33.37
CA VAL A 500 1.36 -34.92 32.33
C VAL A 500 0.67 -33.68 32.89
#